data_AF-A0A2G1X123-F1
#
_entry.id   AF-A0A2G1X123-F1
#
_cell.length_a   1.000
_cell.length_b   1.000
_cell.length_c   1.000
_cell.angle_alpha   90.00
_cell.angle_beta   90.00
_cell.angle_gamma   90.00
#
_symmetry.space_group_name_H-M   'P 1'
#
loop_
_entity.id
_entity.type
_entity.pdbx_description
1 polymer ?
#
loop_
_entity_poly.entity_id
_entity_poly.type
_entity_poly.pdbx_seq_one_letter_code
_entity_poly.pdbx_strand_id
1 'polypeptide(L)'
;MMVEQYLSQILTALVLIILGGWLYEARDGFFLSGGSFRGKIISLAILVGSVAFVVFVTPSIVEFWNGIRRSIGLKRIVGFILLLGMIAVNNISDWNYLDTKSVLVYVIGLVIIFQSRALRLIDSLLGNL
;
A
#
# COMPACT_ATOMS: atom_id res chain seq x y z
N MET A 1 0.34 19.11 -11.09
CA MET A 1 -1.07 19.29 -10.65
C MET A 1 -1.93 18.03 -10.75
N MET A 2 -2.20 17.42 -11.92
CA MET A 2 -3.11 16.25 -11.98
C MET A 2 -2.56 14.96 -11.37
N VAL A 3 -1.25 14.67 -11.42
CA VAL A 3 -0.70 13.43 -10.82
C VAL A 3 -0.71 13.48 -9.28
N GLU A 4 -0.62 14.68 -8.71
CA GLU A 4 -0.42 14.90 -7.28
C GLU A 4 -1.65 14.61 -6.42
N GLN A 5 -2.85 14.81 -6.99
CA GLN A 5 -4.11 14.47 -6.33
C GLN A 5 -4.31 12.95 -6.23
N TYR A 6 -3.77 12.18 -7.18
CA TYR A 6 -3.90 10.72 -7.19
C TYR A 6 -2.89 10.03 -6.27
N LEU A 7 -1.79 10.66 -5.89
CA LEU A 7 -0.77 10.02 -5.04
C LEU A 7 -1.30 9.58 -3.67
N SER A 8 -2.06 10.43 -2.99
CA SER A 8 -2.67 10.05 -1.70
C SER A 8 -3.71 8.94 -1.87
N GLN A 9 -4.39 8.90 -3.02
CA GLN A 9 -5.33 7.83 -3.36
C GLN A 9 -4.61 6.51 -3.67
N ILE A 10 -3.46 6.55 -4.37
CA ILE A 10 -2.61 5.38 -4.63
C ILE A 10 -2.09 4.78 -3.32
N LEU A 11 -1.56 5.62 -2.43
CA LEU A 11 -1.11 5.16 -1.10
C LEU A 11 -2.27 4.57 -0.28
N THR A 12 -3.45 5.19 -0.36
CA THR A 12 -4.66 4.65 0.27
C THR A 12 -5.02 3.29 -0.31
N ALA A 13 -5.03 3.15 -1.63
CA ALA A 13 -5.31 1.87 -2.29
C ALA A 13 -4.31 0.79 -1.87
N LEU A 14 -3.01 1.11 -1.78
CA LEU A 14 -2.00 0.17 -1.29
C LEU A 14 -2.26 -0.28 0.15
N VAL A 15 -2.60 0.64 1.05
CA VAL A 15 -2.97 0.28 2.44
C VAL A 15 -4.21 -0.62 2.45
N LEU A 16 -5.23 -0.29 1.67
CA LEU A 16 -6.46 -1.09 1.60
C LEU A 16 -6.22 -2.48 1.02
N ILE A 17 -5.31 -2.63 0.05
CA ILE A 17 -4.90 -3.93 -0.48
C ILE A 17 -4.24 -4.78 0.62
N ILE A 18 -3.32 -4.19 1.40
CA ILE A 18 -2.65 -4.88 2.51
C ILE A 18 -3.69 -5.32 3.56
N LEU A 19 -4.56 -4.40 3.98
CA LEU A 19 -5.63 -4.69 4.96
C LEU A 19 -6.60 -5.75 4.45
N GLY A 20 -6.99 -5.68 3.18
CA GLY A 20 -7.86 -6.65 2.54
C GLY A 20 -7.26 -8.05 2.55
N GLY A 21 -5.99 -8.19 2.16
CA GLY A 21 -5.28 -9.47 2.19
C GLY A 21 -5.13 -10.05 3.60
N TRP A 22 -5.07 -9.22 4.64
CA TRP A 22 -5.09 -9.70 6.04
C TRP A 22 -6.48 -10.16 6.49
N LEU A 23 -7.54 -9.54 5.97
CA LEU A 23 -8.89 -9.78 6.42
C LEU A 23 -9.47 -11.09 5.88
N TYR A 24 -9.27 -11.34 4.58
CA TYR A 24 -9.73 -12.55 3.93
C TYR A 24 -8.94 -12.86 2.66
N GLU A 25 -9.06 -14.10 2.22
CA GLU A 25 -8.53 -14.58 0.95
C GLU A 25 -9.65 -15.30 0.18
N ALA A 26 -9.90 -14.87 -1.06
CA ALA A 26 -10.87 -15.47 -1.96
C ALA A 26 -10.12 -16.13 -3.13
N ARG A 27 -10.23 -17.45 -3.25
CA ARG A 27 -9.64 -18.24 -4.34
C ARG A 27 -10.71 -19.05 -5.06
N ASP A 28 -10.32 -19.71 -6.14
CA ASP A 28 -11.19 -20.62 -6.88
C ASP A 28 -11.71 -21.73 -5.96
N GLY A 29 -13.02 -21.68 -5.68
CA GLY A 29 -13.73 -22.68 -4.90
C GLY A 29 -13.72 -22.49 -3.38
N PHE A 30 -13.01 -21.51 -2.82
CA PHE A 30 -13.01 -21.31 -1.37
C PHE A 30 -12.75 -19.87 -0.90
N PHE A 31 -13.18 -19.59 0.33
CA PHE A 31 -12.98 -18.32 1.02
C PHE A 31 -12.37 -18.59 2.40
N LEU A 32 -11.21 -17.99 2.68
CA LEU A 32 -10.52 -18.06 3.97
C LEU A 32 -10.64 -16.72 4.69
N SER A 33 -10.80 -16.76 6.00
CA SER A 33 -10.62 -15.58 6.86
C SER A 33 -10.13 -16.02 8.24
N GLY A 34 -9.06 -15.40 8.72
CA GLY A 34 -8.37 -15.82 9.94
C GLY A 34 -7.82 -17.26 9.85
N GLY A 35 -7.32 -17.66 8.68
CA GLY A 35 -6.74 -19.00 8.45
C GLY A 35 -7.75 -20.15 8.37
N SER A 36 -9.06 -19.88 8.39
CA SER A 36 -10.10 -20.91 8.37
C SER A 36 -11.07 -20.75 7.19
N PHE A 37 -11.53 -21.87 6.64
CA PHE A 37 -12.58 -21.91 5.62
C PHE A 37 -13.89 -21.33 6.16
N ARG A 38 -14.51 -20.47 5.36
CA ARG A 38 -15.79 -19.84 5.68
C ARG A 38 -16.86 -20.34 4.72
N GLY A 39 -18.01 -20.70 5.30
CA GLY A 39 -19.20 -21.07 4.53
C GLY A 39 -19.78 -19.87 3.79
N LYS A 40 -20.52 -20.12 2.70
CA LYS A 40 -21.02 -19.11 1.76
C LYS A 40 -21.65 -17.87 2.40
N ILE A 41 -22.51 -18.05 3.41
CA ILE A 41 -23.21 -16.94 4.08
C ILE A 41 -22.25 -16.10 4.93
N ILE A 42 -21.33 -16.75 5.64
CA ILE A 42 -20.31 -16.05 6.45
C ILE A 42 -19.36 -15.28 5.52
N SER A 43 -18.93 -15.89 4.41
CA SER A 43 -18.10 -15.24 3.41
C SER A 43 -18.77 -13.99 2.82
N LEU A 44 -20.07 -14.05 2.53
CA LEU A 44 -20.85 -12.89 2.11
C LEU A 44 -20.87 -11.79 3.18
N ALA A 45 -21.11 -12.16 4.44
CA ALA A 45 -21.13 -11.19 5.54
C ALA A 45 -19.76 -10.51 5.72
N ILE A 46 -18.67 -11.26 5.63
CA ILE A 46 -17.30 -10.72 5.69
C ILE A 46 -17.06 -9.77 4.53
N LEU A 47 -17.41 -10.16 3.30
CA LEU A 47 -17.22 -9.33 2.11
C LEU A 47 -18.02 -8.03 2.18
N VAL A 48 -19.30 -8.09 2.52
CA VAL A 48 -20.15 -6.90 2.63
C VAL A 48 -19.67 -6.01 3.78
N GLY A 49 -19.33 -6.61 4.92
CA GLY A 49 -18.75 -5.91 6.06
C GLY A 49 -17.43 -5.21 5.71
N SER A 50 -16.56 -5.87 4.95
CA SER A 50 -15.29 -5.28 4.50
C SER A 50 -15.51 -4.13 3.53
N VAL A 51 -16.45 -4.25 2.59
CA VAL A 51 -16.79 -3.16 1.67
C VAL A 51 -17.34 -1.95 2.44
N ALA A 52 -18.27 -2.18 3.39
CA ALA A 52 -18.79 -1.12 4.24
C ALA A 52 -17.66 -0.45 5.05
N PHE A 53 -16.79 -1.24 5.67
CA PHE A 53 -15.64 -0.74 6.41
C PHE A 53 -14.70 0.11 5.55
N VAL A 54 -14.40 -0.33 4.32
CA VAL A 54 -13.58 0.44 3.37
C VAL A 54 -14.20 1.81 3.10
N VAL A 55 -15.52 1.90 2.90
CA VAL A 55 -16.21 3.19 2.67
C VAL A 55 -16.01 4.15 3.83
N PHE A 56 -16.09 3.68 5.08
CA PHE A 56 -15.92 4.53 6.25
C PHE A 56 -14.47 4.94 6.49
N VAL A 57 -13.51 4.06 6.22
CA VAL A 57 -12.10 4.27 6.58
C VAL A 57 -11.32 5.00 5.48
N THR A 58 -11.70 4.85 4.22
CA THR A 58 -10.99 5.46 3.07
C THR A 58 -10.78 6.97 3.23
N PRO A 59 -11.79 7.80 3.60
CA PRO A 59 -11.60 9.24 3.75
C PRO A 59 -10.52 9.59 4.79
N SER A 60 -10.49 8.89 5.92
CA SER A 60 -9.51 9.12 6.98
C SER A 60 -8.09 8.75 6.54
N ILE A 61 -7.92 7.64 5.80
CA ILE A 61 -6.61 7.26 5.25
C ILE A 61 -6.14 8.28 4.20
N VAL A 62 -7.05 8.74 3.32
CA VAL A 62 -6.74 9.78 2.34
C VAL A 62 -6.30 11.08 3.02
N GLU A 63 -7.01 11.49 4.07
CA GLU A 63 -6.66 12.69 4.84
C GLU A 63 -5.28 12.55 5.52
N PHE A 64 -5.01 11.39 6.12
CA PHE A 64 -3.69 11.07 6.69
C PHE A 64 -2.57 11.21 5.66
N TRP A 65 -2.72 10.60 4.48
CA TRP A 65 -1.72 10.72 3.41
C TRP A 65 -1.60 12.13 2.84
N ASN A 66 -2.70 12.89 2.80
CA ASN A 66 -2.66 14.30 2.43
C ASN A 66 -1.86 15.12 3.44
N GLY A 67 -2.00 14.84 4.74
CA GLY A 67 -1.21 15.45 5.80
C GLY A 67 0.28 15.16 5.65
N ILE A 68 0.64 13.89 5.46
CA ILE A 68 2.04 13.49 5.21
C ILE A 68 2.58 14.19 3.96
N ARG A 69 1.86 14.13 2.83
CA ARG A 69 2.26 14.77 1.57
C ARG A 69 2.59 16.25 1.76
N ARG A 70 1.75 16.99 2.49
CA ARG A 70 1.96 18.42 2.75
C ARG A 70 3.24 18.67 3.56
N SER A 71 3.63 17.74 4.44
CA SER A 71 4.83 17.86 5.26
C SER A 71 6.13 17.49 4.52
N ILE A 72 6.14 16.39 3.76
CA ILE A 72 7.38 15.81 3.22
C ILE A 72 7.59 16.08 1.72
N GLY A 73 6.55 16.53 1.01
CA GLY A 73 6.57 16.77 -0.43
C GLY A 73 6.45 15.51 -1.29
N LEU A 74 6.21 15.72 -2.58
CA LEU A 74 5.82 14.67 -3.53
C LEU A 74 6.90 13.63 -3.79
N LYS A 75 8.16 14.03 -3.83
CA LYS A 75 9.26 13.13 -4.23
C LYS A 75 9.51 12.02 -3.20
N ARG A 76 9.23 12.29 -1.93
CA ARG A 76 9.38 11.29 -0.85
C ARG A 76 8.24 10.27 -0.81
N ILE A 77 7.10 10.57 -1.43
CA ILE A 77 5.97 9.62 -1.54
C ILE A 77 6.35 8.37 -2.32
N VAL A 78 7.23 8.50 -3.32
CA VAL A 78 7.72 7.34 -4.10
C VAL A 78 8.34 6.29 -3.17
N GLY A 79 9.05 6.72 -2.13
CA GLY A 79 9.58 5.80 -1.12
C GLY A 79 8.48 5.04 -0.37
N PHE A 80 7.40 5.72 0.04
CA PHE A 80 6.25 5.04 0.66
C PHE A 80 5.56 4.06 -0.28
N ILE A 81 5.44 4.40 -1.57
CA ILE A 81 4.89 3.50 -2.59
C ILE A 81 5.74 2.23 -2.69
N LEU A 82 7.07 2.36 -2.69
CA LEU A 82 7.96 1.19 -2.71
C LEU A 82 7.81 0.32 -1.46
N LEU A 83 7.76 0.93 -0.28
CA LEU A 83 7.58 0.20 0.98
C LEU A 83 6.24 -0.55 0.99
N LEU A 84 5.14 0.17 0.78
CA LEU A 84 3.80 -0.41 0.83
C LEU A 84 3.55 -1.38 -0.32
N GLY A 85 4.06 -1.09 -1.51
CA GLY A 85 3.98 -1.98 -2.66
C GLY A 85 4.65 -3.32 -2.41
N MET A 86 5.86 -3.32 -1.84
CA MET A 86 6.56 -4.56 -1.52
C MET A 86 5.89 -5.33 -0.38
N ILE A 87 5.38 -4.64 0.64
CA ILE A 87 4.54 -5.26 1.70
C ILE A 87 3.30 -5.92 1.07
N ALA A 88 2.60 -5.23 0.17
CA ALA A 88 1.42 -5.77 -0.51
C ALA A 88 1.75 -7.01 -1.35
N VAL A 89 2.84 -6.97 -2.13
CA VAL A 89 3.29 -8.13 -2.93
C VAL A 89 3.60 -9.33 -2.04
N ASN A 90 4.35 -9.12 -0.95
CA ASN A 90 4.68 -10.18 -0.01
C ASN A 90 3.43 -10.76 0.66
N ASN A 91 2.49 -9.90 1.01
CA ASN A 91 1.23 -10.31 1.63
C ASN A 91 0.36 -11.15 0.68
N ILE A 92 0.18 -10.70 -0.56
CA ILE A 92 -0.66 -11.39 -1.56
C ILE A 92 -0.02 -12.71 -2.00
N SER A 93 1.31 -12.75 -2.10
CA SER A 93 2.05 -13.89 -2.63
C SER A 93 2.47 -14.87 -1.54
N ASP A 94 2.19 -14.56 -0.27
CA ASP A 94 2.69 -15.27 0.92
C ASP A 94 4.22 -15.46 0.89
N TRP A 95 4.93 -14.40 0.48
CA TRP A 95 6.39 -14.39 0.41
C TRP A 95 7.00 -13.85 1.71
N ASN A 96 8.24 -14.28 1.97
CA ASN A 96 8.99 -13.82 3.13
C ASN A 96 9.31 -12.31 3.04
N TYR A 97 8.80 -11.53 3.98
CA TYR A 97 9.06 -10.09 4.09
C TYR A 97 10.55 -9.74 4.29
N LEU A 98 11.36 -10.66 4.80
CA LEU A 98 12.77 -10.41 5.13
C LEU A 98 13.73 -11.08 4.14
N ASP A 99 13.25 -11.53 2.99
CA ASP A 99 14.15 -12.00 1.94
C ASP A 99 15.01 -10.84 1.39
N THR A 100 16.17 -11.18 0.83
CA THR A 100 17.15 -10.19 0.36
C THR A 100 16.55 -9.18 -0.62
N LYS A 101 15.60 -9.60 -1.47
CA LYS A 101 14.96 -8.70 -2.46
C LYS A 101 14.00 -7.73 -1.78
N SER A 102 13.17 -8.19 -0.85
CA SER A 102 12.28 -7.31 -0.07
C SER A 102 13.07 -6.29 0.75
N VAL A 103 14.10 -6.75 1.47
CA VAL A 103 14.94 -5.87 2.29
C VAL A 103 15.61 -4.81 1.44
N LEU A 104 16.11 -5.15 0.25
CA LEU A 104 16.70 -4.18 -0.67
C LEU A 104 15.70 -3.11 -1.09
N VAL A 105 14.46 -3.49 -1.43
CA VAL A 105 13.40 -2.52 -1.77
C VAL A 105 13.05 -1.64 -0.56
N TYR A 106 12.99 -2.22 0.65
CA TYR A 106 12.75 -1.45 1.87
C TYR A 106 13.83 -0.42 2.15
N VAL A 107 15.09 -0.82 2.03
CA VAL A 107 16.23 0.09 2.20
C VAL A 107 16.17 1.22 1.19
N ILE A 108 15.90 0.94 -0.09
CA ILE A 108 15.76 1.97 -1.12
C ILE A 108 14.60 2.92 -0.80
N GLY A 109 13.44 2.38 -0.42
CA GLY A 109 12.28 3.19 -0.04
C GLY A 109 12.58 4.12 1.13
N LEU A 110 13.24 3.62 2.18
CA LEU A 110 13.66 4.40 3.34
C LEU A 110 14.67 5.48 2.97
N VAL A 111 15.67 5.16 2.14
CA VAL A 111 16.66 6.13 1.65
C VAL A 111 15.99 7.27 0.89
N ILE A 112 14.99 6.99 0.05
CA ILE A 112 14.23 8.02 -0.67
C ILE A 112 13.43 8.91 0.29
N ILE A 113 12.85 8.33 1.34
CA ILE A 113 12.07 9.07 2.35
C ILE A 113 12.96 10.02 3.16
N PHE A 114 14.13 9.56 3.59
CA PHE A 114 14.95 10.28 4.58
C PHE A 114 16.13 11.06 3.98
N GLN A 115 16.65 10.68 2.81
CA GLN A 115 17.87 11.27 2.28
C GLN A 115 17.59 12.32 1.19
N SER A 116 17.87 13.59 1.51
CA SER A 116 17.72 14.72 0.57
C SER A 116 18.66 14.65 -0.65
N ARG A 117 19.76 13.89 -0.58
CA ARG A 117 20.64 13.62 -1.73
C ARG A 117 20.03 12.63 -2.73
N ALA A 118 19.30 11.62 -2.29
CA ALA A 118 18.61 10.69 -3.18
C ALA A 118 17.58 11.43 -4.05
N LEU A 119 16.90 12.41 -3.47
CA LEU A 119 15.96 13.29 -4.20
C LEU A 119 16.65 14.10 -5.31
N ARG A 120 17.88 14.60 -5.08
CA ARG A 120 18.67 15.29 -6.11
C ARG A 120 19.08 14.38 -7.26
N LEU A 121 19.34 13.11 -6.97
CA LEU A 121 19.67 12.12 -7.99
C LEU A 121 18.44 11.74 -8.82
N ILE A 122 17.28 11.61 -8.18
CA ILE A 122 15.98 11.48 -8.88
C ILE A 122 15.72 12.69 -9.77
N ASP A 123 15.98 13.90 -9.29
CA ASP A 123 15.84 15.12 -10.10
C ASP A 123 16.78 15.15 -11.30
N SER A 124 18.00 14.64 -11.18
CA SER A 124 18.91 14.51 -12.32
C SER A 124 18.48 13.46 -13.34
N LEU A 125 17.71 12.45 -12.91
CA LEU A 125 17.19 11.39 -13.78
C LEU A 125 15.85 11.76 -14.43
N LEU A 126 15.00 12.52 -13.73
CA LEU A 126 13.67 12.92 -14.19
C LEU A 126 13.64 14.32 -14.81
N GLY A 127 14.65 15.17 -14.57
CA GLY A 127 14.72 16.57 -15.02
C GLY A 127 15.16 16.78 -16.48
N ASN A 128 15.13 15.73 -17.32
CA ASN A 128 15.36 15.80 -18.76
C ASN A 128 14.07 15.57 -19.58
N LEU A 129 12.90 15.90 -19.02
CA LEU A 129 11.62 15.98 -19.73
C LEU A 129 10.90 17.28 -19.40
#